data_AF-A0A126V6H3-F1
#
_entry.id   AF-A0A126V6H3-F1
#
_cell.length_a   1.000
_cell.length_b   1.000
_cell.length_c   1.000
_cell.angle_alpha   90.00
_cell.angle_beta   90.00
_cell.angle_gamma   90.00
#
_symmetry.space_group_name_H-M   'P 1'
#
loop_
_entity.id
_entity.type
_entity.pdbx_description
1 polymer ?
#
loop_
_entity_poly.entity_id
_entity_poly.type
_entity_poly.pdbx_seq_one_letter_code
_entity_poly.pdbx_strand_id
1 'polypeptide(L)'
;MDTDAFLKLSQDLTQVDKLDADFAAAMLEAYETAGKGDAVAALVNGQGNDDLANDIVGKWYSGTSPNPDSEQVVTYTDAQMWYAMTYTKPMGYCGGGVGYWADVPEI
;
A
#
# COMPACT_ATOMS: atom_id res chain seq x y z
N MET A 1 12.79 10.08 -8.11
CA MET A 1 12.65 11.08 -7.01
C MET A 1 13.23 10.46 -5.74
N ASP A 2 13.21 11.11 -4.57
CA ASP A 2 13.61 10.42 -3.33
C ASP A 2 12.43 9.68 -2.66
N THR A 3 12.75 8.68 -1.86
CA THR A 3 11.77 7.85 -1.15
C THR A 3 10.96 8.65 -0.13
N ASP A 4 11.55 9.66 0.51
CA ASP A 4 10.88 10.45 1.55
C ASP A 4 9.71 11.26 0.95
N ALA A 5 9.90 11.82 -0.25
CA ALA A 5 8.85 12.53 -0.97
C ALA A 5 7.71 11.60 -1.40
N PHE A 6 8.03 10.39 -1.88
CA PHE A 6 7.02 9.38 -2.22
C PHE A 6 6.28 8.86 -0.99
N LEU A 7 7.00 8.64 0.12
CA LEU A 7 6.42 8.25 1.40
C LEU A 7 5.45 9.33 1.90
N LYS A 8 5.85 10.60 1.83
CA LYS A 8 4.98 11.72 2.23
C LYS A 8 3.71 11.80 1.38
N LEU A 9 3.84 11.72 0.05
CA LEU A 9 2.68 11.64 -0.85
C LEU A 9 1.77 10.46 -0.48
N SER A 10 2.36 9.30 -0.23
CA SER A 10 1.61 8.09 0.13
C SER A 10 0.83 8.24 1.43
N GLN A 11 1.43 8.85 2.45
CA GLN A 11 0.76 9.16 3.72
C GLN A 11 -0.42 10.12 3.50
N ASP A 12 -0.23 11.15 2.67
CA ASP A 12 -1.27 12.12 2.34
C ASP A 12 -2.41 11.48 1.53
N LEU A 13 -2.11 10.59 0.58
CA LEU A 13 -3.14 9.90 -0.21
C LEU A 13 -3.93 8.86 0.60
N THR A 14 -3.26 8.14 1.50
CA THR A 14 -3.88 7.07 2.30
C THR A 14 -4.48 7.57 3.62
N GLN A 15 -4.11 8.77 4.07
CA GLN A 15 -4.42 9.30 5.39
C GLN A 15 -3.88 8.42 6.54
N VAL A 16 -2.75 7.74 6.30
CA VAL A 16 -2.05 6.91 7.28
C VAL A 16 -0.71 7.56 7.63
N ASP A 17 -0.58 8.05 8.86
CA ASP A 17 0.63 8.78 9.30
C ASP A 17 1.90 7.93 9.32
N LYS A 18 1.76 6.62 9.54
CA LYS A 18 2.88 5.69 9.75
C LYS A 18 2.88 4.59 8.70
N LEU A 19 3.28 4.94 7.50
CA LEU A 19 3.65 3.98 6.46
C LEU A 19 5.13 3.58 6.61
N ASP A 20 5.44 2.34 6.23
CA ASP A 20 6.78 1.78 6.31
C ASP A 20 7.68 2.33 5.18
N ALA A 21 8.88 2.81 5.54
CA ALA A 21 9.78 3.45 4.60
C ALA A 21 10.44 2.46 3.63
N ASP A 22 10.67 1.20 4.04
CA ASP A 22 11.25 0.18 3.18
C ASP A 22 10.24 -0.25 2.12
N PHE A 23 8.95 -0.37 2.49
CA PHE A 23 7.88 -0.61 1.52
C PHE A 23 7.69 0.57 0.56
N ALA A 24 7.84 1.81 1.04
CA ALA A 24 7.80 2.98 0.19
C ALA A 24 8.94 2.99 -0.84
N ALA A 25 10.16 2.61 -0.42
CA ALA A 25 11.31 2.47 -1.32
C ALA A 25 11.04 1.41 -2.40
N ALA A 26 10.56 0.23 -1.99
CA ALA A 26 10.25 -0.87 -2.91
C ALA A 26 9.12 -0.52 -3.89
N MET A 27 8.07 0.16 -3.44
CA MET A 27 7.00 0.64 -4.32
C MET A 27 7.50 1.68 -5.32
N LEU A 28 8.31 2.64 -4.87
CA LEU A 28 8.89 3.65 -5.74
C LEU A 28 9.75 3.00 -6.83
N GLU A 29 10.65 2.09 -6.46
CA GLU A 29 11.47 1.32 -7.42
C GLU A 29 10.62 0.54 -8.43
N ALA A 30 9.51 -0.06 -7.97
CA ALA A 30 8.59 -0.78 -8.84
C ALA A 30 7.85 0.15 -9.81
N TYR A 31 7.42 1.34 -9.38
CA TYR A 31 6.85 2.34 -10.29
C TYR A 31 7.86 2.84 -11.31
N GLU A 32 9.12 3.06 -10.91
CA GLU A 32 10.20 3.47 -11.80
C GLU A 32 10.49 2.38 -12.84
N THR A 33 10.59 1.12 -12.41
CA THR A 33 10.77 -0.03 -13.31
C THR A 33 9.61 -0.20 -14.28
N ALA A 34 8.39 0.09 -13.85
CA ALA A 34 7.19 0.09 -14.70
C ALA A 34 7.10 1.30 -15.65
N GLY A 35 8.11 2.19 -15.67
CA GLY A 35 8.14 3.39 -16.51
C GLY A 35 7.22 4.51 -16.05
N LYS A 36 6.71 4.46 -14.81
CA LYS A 36 5.80 5.46 -14.22
C LYS A 36 6.51 6.49 -13.32
N GLY A 37 7.84 6.42 -13.19
CA GLY A 37 8.63 7.28 -12.29
C GLY A 37 8.37 8.79 -12.46
N ASP A 38 8.37 9.27 -13.72
CA ASP A 38 8.12 10.68 -14.02
C ASP A 38 6.68 11.11 -13.65
N ALA A 39 5.70 10.23 -13.86
CA ALA A 39 4.31 10.50 -13.51
C ALA A 39 4.11 10.56 -11.99
N VAL A 40 4.79 9.70 -11.23
CA VAL A 40 4.79 9.76 -9.76
C VAL A 40 5.47 11.05 -9.29
N ALA A 41 6.56 11.48 -9.94
CA ALA A 41 7.26 12.70 -9.57
C ALA A 41 6.40 13.94 -9.85
N ALA A 42 5.66 13.94 -10.96
CA ALA A 42 4.67 14.96 -11.28
C ALA A 42 3.58 15.04 -10.19
N LEU A 43 3.08 13.89 -9.74
CA LEU A 43 2.06 13.82 -8.70
C LEU A 43 2.56 14.34 -7.34
N VAL A 44 3.78 14.01 -6.94
CA VAL A 44 4.45 14.59 -5.75
C VAL A 44 4.50 16.13 -5.82
N ASN A 45 4.75 16.68 -7.01
CA ASN A 45 4.78 18.13 -7.24
C ASN A 45 3.39 18.77 -7.37
N GLY A 46 2.32 18.04 -7.05
CA GLY A 46 0.95 18.54 -7.04
C GLY A 46 0.27 18.56 -8.42
N GLN A 47 0.86 17.92 -9.44
CA GLN A 47 0.18 17.74 -10.72
C GLN A 47 -0.87 16.64 -10.58
N GLY A 48 -2.12 16.95 -10.90
CA GLY A 48 -3.23 16.00 -10.75
C GLY A 48 -3.12 14.78 -11.67
N ASN A 49 -3.30 13.59 -11.09
CA ASN A 49 -3.46 12.32 -11.80
C ASN A 49 -4.22 11.34 -10.90
N ASP A 50 -5.56 11.44 -10.91
CA ASP A 50 -6.43 10.69 -10.00
C ASP A 50 -6.28 9.17 -10.18
N ASP A 51 -6.07 8.71 -11.42
CA ASP A 51 -5.87 7.28 -11.69
C ASP A 51 -4.59 6.76 -11.03
N LEU A 52 -3.48 7.50 -11.13
CA LEU A 52 -2.23 7.14 -10.47
C LEU A 52 -2.32 7.27 -8.95
N ALA A 53 -2.99 8.30 -8.45
CA ALA A 53 -3.22 8.47 -7.02
C ALA A 53 -4.01 7.29 -6.44
N ASN A 54 -5.09 6.88 -7.12
CA ASN A 54 -5.88 5.70 -6.75
C ASN A 54 -5.07 4.40 -6.86
N ASP A 55 -4.22 4.26 -7.88
CA ASP A 55 -3.29 3.12 -8.01
C ASP A 55 -2.36 3.05 -6.80
N ILE A 56 -1.71 4.16 -6.41
CA ILE A 56 -0.84 4.23 -5.22
C ILE A 56 -1.58 3.78 -3.96
N VAL A 57 -2.78 4.30 -3.72
CA VAL A 57 -3.62 3.87 -2.58
C VAL A 57 -3.92 2.36 -2.67
N GLY A 58 -4.33 1.88 -3.84
CA GLY A 58 -4.59 0.46 -4.07
C GLY A 58 -3.39 -0.43 -3.79
N LYS A 59 -2.18 0.00 -4.14
CA LYS A 59 -0.93 -0.74 -3.86
C LYS A 59 -0.59 -0.77 -2.37
N TRP A 60 -0.81 0.33 -1.63
CA TRP A 60 -0.67 0.32 -0.17
C TRP A 60 -1.65 -0.61 0.54
N TYR A 61 -2.90 -0.61 0.09
CA TYR A 61 -3.93 -1.44 0.71
C TYR A 61 -3.80 -2.92 0.35
N SER A 62 -3.36 -3.25 -0.86
CA SER A 62 -3.20 -4.65 -1.30
C SER A 62 -1.81 -5.23 -1.04
N GLY A 63 -0.78 -4.39 -0.87
CA GLY A 63 0.63 -4.79 -0.82
C GLY A 63 1.19 -5.30 -2.16
N THR A 64 0.38 -5.29 -3.23
CA THR A 64 0.81 -5.75 -4.56
C THR A 64 1.87 -4.84 -5.17
N SER A 65 2.71 -5.39 -6.03
CA SER A 65 3.70 -4.59 -6.75
C SER A 65 3.02 -3.59 -7.71
N PRO A 66 3.51 -2.34 -7.77
CA PRO A 66 3.20 -1.40 -8.83
C PRO A 66 3.61 -1.86 -10.23
N ASN A 67 4.64 -2.71 -10.33
CA ASN A 67 5.11 -3.28 -11.58
C ASN A 67 4.25 -4.51 -11.96
N PRO A 68 3.48 -4.46 -13.07
CA PRO A 68 2.61 -5.56 -13.47
C PRO A 68 3.38 -6.84 -13.86
N ASP A 69 4.64 -6.72 -14.24
CA ASP A 69 5.50 -7.85 -14.61
C ASP A 69 6.22 -8.48 -13.39
N SER A 70 6.01 -7.94 -12.19
CA SER A 70 6.60 -8.46 -10.96
C SER A 70 5.83 -9.68 -10.44
N GLU A 71 6.55 -10.77 -10.21
CA GLU A 71 6.01 -11.98 -9.58
C GLU A 71 5.96 -11.87 -8.04
N GLN A 72 6.44 -10.77 -7.47
CA GLN A 72 6.53 -10.57 -6.02
C GLN A 72 5.58 -9.46 -5.55
N VAL A 73 5.05 -9.62 -4.34
CA VAL A 73 4.37 -8.54 -3.61
C VAL A 73 5.40 -7.71 -2.86
N VAL A 74 5.10 -6.44 -2.60
CA VAL A 74 5.92 -5.58 -1.73
C VAL A 74 5.76 -6.03 -0.28
N THR A 75 4.52 -6.29 0.13
CA THR A 75 4.19 -6.90 1.41
C THR A 75 2.88 -7.67 1.29
N TYR A 76 2.65 -8.59 2.21
CA TYR A 76 1.38 -9.30 2.31
C TYR A 76 0.73 -9.08 3.68
N THR A 77 1.44 -9.37 4.77
CA THR A 77 0.91 -9.26 6.13
C THR A 77 0.75 -7.83 6.62
N ASP A 78 1.55 -6.89 6.07
CA ASP A 78 1.57 -5.49 6.48
C ASP A 78 0.82 -4.57 5.49
N ALA A 79 0.07 -5.16 4.56
CA ALA A 79 -0.80 -4.42 3.65
C ALA A 79 -1.89 -3.68 4.45
N GLN A 80 -2.19 -2.43 4.06
CA GLN A 80 -3.05 -1.55 4.87
C GLN A 80 -4.49 -2.06 5.03
N MET A 81 -4.96 -2.91 4.11
CA MET A 81 -6.28 -3.54 4.26
C MET A 81 -6.41 -4.34 5.57
N TRP A 82 -5.34 -4.95 6.07
CA TRP A 82 -5.40 -5.77 7.28
C TRP A 82 -5.52 -4.94 8.55
N TYR A 83 -5.01 -3.71 8.54
CA TYR A 83 -5.23 -2.75 9.61
C TYR A 83 -6.62 -2.12 9.53
N ALA A 84 -7.15 -1.93 8.32
CA ALA A 84 -8.51 -1.42 8.11
C ALA A 84 -9.60 -2.46 8.45
N MET A 85 -9.31 -3.76 8.33
CA MET A 85 -10.26 -4.83 8.61
C MET A 85 -10.04 -5.43 10.01
N THR A 86 -10.79 -4.96 11.00
CA THR A 86 -10.64 -5.39 12.41
C THR A 86 -11.11 -6.83 12.67
N TYR A 87 -12.00 -7.35 11.82
CA TYR A 87 -12.72 -8.62 12.01
C TYR A 87 -12.10 -9.83 11.30
N THR A 88 -11.09 -9.62 10.47
CA THR A 88 -10.39 -10.70 9.75
C THR A 88 -8.90 -10.48 9.81
N LYS A 89 -8.14 -11.43 9.25
CA LYS A 89 -6.67 -11.47 9.25
C LYS A 89 -6.13 -12.03 7.95
N PRO A 90 -4.84 -11.78 7.64
CA PRO A 90 -4.18 -12.38 6.49
C PRO A 90 -4.30 -13.91 6.51
N MET A 91 -4.53 -14.49 5.34
CA MET A 91 -4.62 -15.94 5.23
C MET A 91 -3.25 -16.55 5.56
N GLY A 92 -3.25 -17.61 6.37
CA GLY A 92 -2.03 -18.20 6.92
C GLY A 92 -1.59 -17.59 8.25
N TYR A 93 -2.28 -16.56 8.76
CA TYR A 93 -2.06 -16.00 10.09
C TYR A 93 -3.20 -16.41 11.04
N CYS A 94 -2.86 -17.01 12.19
CA CYS A 94 -3.85 -17.36 13.20
C CYS A 94 -4.47 -16.09 13.78
N GLY A 95 -5.75 -15.84 13.52
CA GLY A 95 -6.41 -14.61 13.93
C GLY A 95 -6.89 -14.55 15.38
N GLY A 96 -6.70 -15.63 16.14
CA GLY A 96 -7.10 -15.73 17.54
C GLY A 96 -7.40 -17.17 17.92
N GLY A 97 -8.22 -17.34 18.95
CA GLY A 97 -8.79 -18.65 19.28
C GLY A 97 -9.60 -19.22 18.12
N VAL A 98 -9.70 -20.54 18.06
CA VAL A 98 -10.60 -21.22 17.10
C VAL A 98 -12.01 -20.66 17.30
N GLY A 99 -12.64 -20.22 16.21
CA GLY A 99 -13.98 -19.62 16.26
C GLY A 99 -14.01 -18.10 16.46
N TYR A 100 -12.88 -17.38 16.37
CA TYR A 100 -12.87 -15.90 16.48
C TYR A 100 -13.78 -15.19 15.45
N TRP A 101 -14.12 -15.87 14.36
CA TRP A 101 -15.02 -15.40 13.30
C TRP A 101 -16.51 -15.67 13.58
N ALA A 102 -16.86 -16.30 14.71
CA ALA A 102 -18.23 -16.70 15.00
C ALA A 102 -19.11 -15.53 15.49
N ASP A 103 -18.50 -14.55 16.14
CA ASP A 103 -19.19 -13.37 16.65
C ASP A 103 -19.30 -12.28 15.59
N VAL A 104 -20.28 -11.40 15.75
CA VAL A 104 -20.45 -10.23 14.87
C VAL A 104 -19.29 -9.25 15.11
N PRO A 105 -18.71 -8.65 14.06
CA PRO A 105 -17.69 -7.61 14.20
C PRO A 105 -18.13 -6.44 15.09
N GLU A 106 -17.27 -6.05 16.03
CA GLU A 106 -17.43 -4.80 16.78
C GLU A 106 -16.79 -3.64 16.00
N ILE A 107 -17.45 -2.48 16.01
CA ILE A 107 -17.00 -1.24 15.34
C ILE A 107 -16.21 -0.40 16.33
#